data_AF-A0A8J4RJ65-F1
#
_entry.id   AF-A0A8J4RJ65-F1
#
_cell.length_a   1.000
_cell.length_b   1.000
_cell.length_c   1.000
_cell.angle_alpha   90.00
_cell.angle_beta   90.00
_cell.angle_gamma   90.00
#
_symmetry.space_group_name_H-M   'P 1'
#
loop_
_entity.id
_entity.type
_entity.pdbx_description
1 polymer ?
#
loop_
_entity_poly.entity_id
_entity_poly.type
_entity_poly.pdbx_seq_one_letter_code
_entity_poly.pdbx_strand_id
1 'polypeptide(L)'
;MSFLKGDLLTRTRKLVKGLAKSEPIWLKAMEHAPPATFPRADGKVKRISLPEDVYIKKFFQKHPDSKHEDAIKICGFDPPPARIFGLRVLDLKEQGVSEEEAMAVADMEYRAEKKAKKKAYSRLKQIARLQGKKPPPNPYPSAIKEIQAEERKYVRDRFFNPKILEIVRKLKEEKAAEAQDRFRGGGWRPFLWLFIACRYLTFSWQLFAMSMASFSTLFYFILQLLRILLSFGSQSWICIKSAKIFRSTWISIRICCYQILYWPIILQDNGLS
;
A
#
# COMPACT_ATOMS: atom_id res chain seq x y z
N MET A 1 4.80 59.00 -14.39
CA MET A 1 4.65 57.80 -15.26
C MET A 1 5.96 57.02 -15.25
N SER A 2 5.96 55.74 -14.81
CA SER A 2 7.18 54.93 -14.80
C SER A 2 7.51 54.41 -16.22
N PHE A 3 8.59 54.89 -16.83
CA PHE A 3 9.08 54.43 -18.15
C PHE A 3 9.33 52.91 -18.22
N LEU A 4 9.50 52.28 -17.06
CA LEU A 4 9.91 50.88 -16.90
C LEU A 4 8.76 49.91 -16.56
N LYS A 5 7.49 50.32 -16.63
CA LYS A 5 6.35 49.42 -16.36
C LYS A 5 5.69 48.96 -17.66
N GLY A 6 5.41 47.66 -17.79
CA GLY A 6 4.82 47.02 -18.97
C GLY A 6 5.62 45.82 -19.49
N ASP A 7 5.23 45.28 -20.64
CA ASP A 7 5.90 44.15 -21.32
C ASP A 7 7.20 44.59 -22.00
N LEU A 8 8.13 43.66 -22.19
CA LEU A 8 9.44 43.92 -22.80
C LEU A 8 9.34 44.70 -24.10
N LEU A 9 8.46 44.28 -25.02
CA LEU A 9 8.25 44.92 -26.32
C LEU A 9 7.78 46.37 -26.19
N THR A 10 6.87 46.65 -25.26
CA THR A 10 6.40 48.02 -25.01
C THR A 10 7.49 48.90 -24.39
N ARG A 11 8.39 48.33 -23.58
CA ARG A 11 9.51 49.04 -22.98
C ARG A 11 10.60 49.36 -24.01
N THR A 12 11.02 48.37 -24.79
CA THR A 12 12.07 48.56 -25.82
C THR A 12 11.62 49.54 -26.89
N ARG A 13 10.36 49.46 -27.33
CA ARG A 13 9.77 50.46 -28.24
C ARG A 13 9.89 51.89 -27.68
N LYS A 14 9.58 52.09 -26.40
CA LYS A 14 9.70 53.42 -25.75
C LYS A 14 11.15 53.91 -25.68
N LEU A 15 12.10 53.02 -25.38
CA LEU A 15 13.53 53.36 -25.29
C LEU A 15 14.15 53.68 -26.64
N VAL A 16 13.79 52.94 -27.69
CA VAL A 16 14.25 53.20 -29.06
C VAL A 16 13.64 54.51 -29.58
N LYS A 17 12.33 54.74 -29.35
CA LYS A 17 11.68 56.02 -29.70
C LYS A 17 12.25 57.22 -28.96
N GLY A 18 12.66 57.03 -27.71
CA GLY A 18 13.33 58.07 -26.90
C GLY A 18 14.81 58.25 -27.19
N LEU A 19 15.34 57.59 -28.24
CA LEU A 19 16.77 57.61 -28.63
C LEU A 19 17.74 57.20 -27.51
N ALA A 20 17.23 56.56 -26.45
CA ALA A 20 18.02 56.12 -25.32
C ALA A 20 18.79 54.81 -25.61
N LYS A 21 18.33 54.03 -26.61
CA LYS A 21 18.97 52.79 -27.08
C LYS A 21 18.83 52.66 -28.60
N SER A 22 19.82 52.04 -29.24
CA SER A 22 19.73 51.64 -30.65
C SER A 22 18.66 50.56 -30.85
N GLU A 23 18.04 50.54 -32.04
CA GLU A 23 17.06 49.53 -32.39
C GLU A 23 17.69 48.14 -32.39
N PRO A 24 17.22 47.19 -31.55
CA PRO A 24 17.75 45.83 -31.57
C PRO A 24 17.19 45.06 -32.77
N ILE A 25 18.01 44.19 -33.36
CA ILE A 25 17.69 43.41 -34.57
C ILE A 25 16.37 42.64 -34.43
N TRP A 26 16.07 42.13 -33.23
CA TRP A 26 14.87 41.33 -32.96
C TRP A 26 13.58 42.15 -32.82
N LEU A 27 13.64 43.49 -32.71
CA LEU A 27 12.45 44.31 -32.47
C LEU A 27 11.43 44.17 -33.61
N LYS A 28 11.90 44.31 -34.86
CA LYS A 28 11.04 44.19 -36.05
C LYS A 28 10.37 42.82 -36.14
N ALA A 29 11.11 41.76 -35.85
CA ALA A 29 10.58 40.40 -35.84
C ALA A 29 9.52 40.21 -34.74
N MET A 30 9.76 40.74 -33.55
CA MET A 30 8.84 40.63 -32.42
C MET A 30 7.59 41.53 -32.57
N GLU A 31 7.70 42.65 -33.29
CA GLU A 31 6.55 43.49 -33.65
C GLU A 31 5.70 42.85 -34.75
N HIS A 32 6.33 42.16 -35.70
CA HIS A 32 5.62 41.40 -36.72
C HIS A 32 4.92 40.16 -36.14
N ALA A 33 5.55 39.49 -35.16
CA ALA A 33 5.01 38.30 -34.51
C ALA A 33 5.14 38.40 -32.98
N PRO A 34 4.25 39.15 -32.30
CA PRO A 34 4.28 39.25 -30.85
C PRO A 34 3.91 37.90 -30.21
N PRO A 35 4.40 37.63 -28.97
CA PRO A 35 4.06 36.40 -28.26
C PRO A 35 2.55 36.34 -27.98
N ALA A 36 1.97 35.14 -28.03
CA ALA A 36 0.55 34.92 -27.73
C ALA A 36 0.22 35.34 -26.30
N THR A 37 -0.77 36.21 -26.13
CA THR A 37 -1.28 36.63 -24.81
C THR A 37 -2.52 35.83 -24.45
N PHE A 38 -2.44 35.05 -23.38
CA PHE A 38 -3.60 34.37 -22.81
C PHE A 38 -4.28 35.26 -21.76
N PRO A 39 -5.62 35.21 -21.62
CA PRO A 39 -6.31 35.86 -20.51
C PRO A 39 -5.70 35.39 -19.18
N ARG A 40 -5.42 36.33 -18.28
CA ARG A 40 -4.91 35.99 -16.95
C ARG A 40 -6.02 35.23 -16.21
N ALA A 41 -5.73 33.98 -15.84
CA ALA A 41 -6.63 33.22 -14.99
C ALA A 41 -6.39 33.66 -13.54
N ASP A 42 -7.33 34.39 -12.95
CA ASP A 42 -7.30 34.79 -11.54
C ASP A 42 -7.68 33.64 -10.59
N GLY A 43 -8.08 32.49 -11.14
CA GLY A 43 -8.63 31.35 -10.41
C GLY A 43 -7.71 30.12 -10.31
N LYS A 44 -8.06 29.20 -9.41
CA LYS A 44 -7.40 27.90 -9.27
C LYS A 44 -7.63 27.04 -10.52
N VAL A 45 -6.57 26.38 -11.01
CA VAL A 45 -6.65 25.43 -12.13
C VAL A 45 -7.61 24.30 -11.75
N LYS A 46 -8.62 24.06 -12.60
CA LYS A 46 -9.60 22.98 -12.39
C LYS A 46 -8.93 21.63 -12.62
N ARG A 47 -9.21 20.66 -11.74
CA ARG A 47 -8.74 19.29 -11.91
C ARG A 47 -9.47 18.64 -13.08
N ILE A 48 -8.71 18.12 -14.05
CA ILE A 48 -9.26 17.32 -15.15
C ILE A 48 -9.62 15.93 -14.59
N SER A 49 -10.84 15.50 -14.82
CA SER A 49 -11.33 14.17 -14.49
C SER A 49 -12.05 13.58 -15.70
N LEU A 50 -11.81 12.32 -15.98
CA LEU A 50 -12.44 11.61 -17.08
C LEU A 50 -13.54 10.67 -16.57
N PRO A 51 -14.57 10.35 -17.38
CA PRO A 51 -15.71 9.55 -16.91
C PRO A 51 -15.30 8.14 -16.47
N GLU A 52 -14.31 7.54 -17.12
CA GLU A 52 -13.76 6.22 -16.81
C GLU A 52 -12.89 6.17 -15.55
N ASP A 53 -12.46 7.31 -14.99
CA ASP A 53 -11.60 7.36 -13.80
C ASP A 53 -12.25 6.67 -12.59
N VAL A 54 -13.58 6.68 -12.52
CA VAL A 54 -14.35 6.00 -11.47
C VAL A 54 -14.15 4.48 -11.57
N TYR A 55 -14.21 3.93 -12.79
CA TYR A 55 -14.06 2.50 -13.04
C TYR A 55 -12.61 2.04 -12.90
N ILE A 56 -11.65 2.88 -13.27
CA ILE A 56 -10.21 2.61 -13.06
C ILE A 56 -9.93 2.42 -11.55
N LYS A 57 -10.50 3.26 -10.69
CA LYS A 57 -10.37 3.10 -9.22
C LYS A 57 -11.00 1.79 -8.74
N LYS A 58 -12.22 1.45 -9.22
CA LYS A 58 -12.88 0.17 -8.90
C LYS A 58 -12.07 -1.04 -9.39
N PHE A 59 -11.44 -0.93 -10.55
CA PHE A 59 -10.58 -1.97 -11.11
C PHE A 59 -9.37 -2.24 -10.21
N PHE A 60 -8.65 -1.20 -9.78
CA PHE A 60 -7.50 -1.37 -8.89
C PHE A 60 -7.87 -1.84 -7.48
N GLN A 61 -9.11 -1.60 -7.03
CA GLN A 61 -9.62 -2.20 -5.80
C GLN A 61 -9.83 -3.71 -5.94
N LYS A 62 -10.29 -4.17 -7.12
CA LYS A 62 -10.48 -5.59 -7.42
C LYS A 62 -9.16 -6.31 -7.74
N HIS A 63 -8.25 -5.64 -8.45
CA HIS A 63 -6.99 -6.19 -8.96
C HIS A 63 -5.79 -5.34 -8.52
N PRO A 64 -5.36 -5.45 -7.24
CA PRO A 64 -4.24 -4.65 -6.73
C PRO A 64 -2.91 -4.98 -7.43
N ASP A 65 -2.73 -6.24 -7.84
CA ASP A 65 -1.51 -6.73 -8.50
C ASP A 65 -1.27 -6.06 -9.87
N SER A 66 -2.34 -5.64 -10.56
CA SER A 66 -2.25 -5.02 -11.89
C SER A 66 -1.46 -3.70 -11.88
N LYS A 67 -1.36 -3.01 -10.74
CA LYS A 67 -0.52 -1.80 -10.62
C LYS A 67 0.95 -2.05 -10.96
N HIS A 68 1.43 -3.24 -10.66
CA HIS A 68 2.83 -3.64 -10.88
C HIS A 68 2.96 -4.38 -12.21
N GLU A 69 2.03 -5.31 -12.49
CA GLU A 69 2.04 -6.12 -13.71
C GLU A 69 1.85 -5.28 -14.98
N ASP A 70 0.97 -4.28 -14.94
CA ASP A 70 0.55 -3.50 -16.10
C ASP A 70 0.95 -2.02 -15.97
N ALA A 71 2.24 -1.78 -15.74
CA ALA A 71 2.77 -0.43 -15.59
C ALA A 71 2.51 0.44 -16.85
N ILE A 72 2.21 1.72 -16.62
CA ILE A 72 1.94 2.69 -17.69
C ILE A 72 3.24 2.96 -18.46
N LYS A 73 3.28 2.50 -19.72
CA LYS A 73 4.40 2.79 -20.63
C LYS A 73 4.18 4.15 -21.27
N ILE A 74 4.97 5.15 -20.87
CA ILE A 74 4.89 6.51 -21.44
C ILE A 74 5.10 6.50 -22.96
N CYS A 75 5.98 5.61 -23.45
CA CYS A 75 6.28 5.46 -24.88
C CYS A 75 5.40 4.40 -25.58
N GLY A 76 4.42 3.82 -24.90
CA GLY A 76 3.51 2.82 -25.46
C GLY A 76 2.28 3.47 -26.09
N PHE A 77 1.85 2.97 -27.23
CA PHE A 77 0.55 3.34 -27.83
C PHE A 77 -0.61 2.57 -27.20
N ASP A 78 -0.34 1.42 -26.59
CA ASP A 78 -1.37 0.56 -26.03
C ASP A 78 -1.89 1.12 -24.69
N PRO A 79 -3.22 1.27 -24.53
CA PRO A 79 -3.78 1.70 -23.27
C PRO A 79 -3.56 0.63 -22.17
N PRO A 80 -3.35 1.05 -20.90
CA PRO A 80 -3.27 0.12 -19.79
C PRO A 80 -4.56 -0.71 -19.65
N PRO A 81 -4.52 -1.95 -19.15
CA PRO A 81 -5.70 -2.79 -18.97
C PRO A 81 -6.79 -2.16 -18.08
N ALA A 82 -6.39 -1.39 -17.06
CA ALA A 82 -7.33 -0.63 -16.24
C ALA A 82 -8.13 0.41 -17.06
N ARG A 83 -7.47 1.01 -18.05
CA ARG A 83 -8.08 1.98 -18.97
C ARG A 83 -9.03 1.29 -19.95
N ILE A 84 -8.60 0.16 -20.54
CA ILE A 84 -9.44 -0.67 -21.42
C ILE A 84 -10.70 -1.11 -20.68
N PHE A 85 -10.56 -1.58 -19.43
CA PHE A 85 -11.69 -1.95 -18.58
C PHE A 85 -12.67 -0.77 -18.39
N GLY A 86 -12.16 0.42 -18.08
CA GLY A 86 -12.99 1.60 -17.87
C GLY A 86 -13.75 2.02 -19.13
N LEU A 87 -13.08 2.01 -20.29
CA LEU A 87 -13.70 2.30 -21.59
C LEU A 87 -14.76 1.26 -21.94
N ARG A 88 -14.45 -0.02 -21.76
CA ARG A 88 -15.39 -1.11 -22.05
C ARG A 88 -16.67 -1.02 -21.23
N VAL A 89 -16.59 -0.62 -19.97
CA VAL A 89 -17.76 -0.40 -19.12
C VAL A 89 -18.60 0.77 -19.64
N LEU A 90 -17.97 1.84 -20.11
CA LEU A 90 -18.68 2.96 -20.72
C LEU A 90 -19.38 2.54 -22.01
N ASP A 91 -18.70 1.81 -22.90
CA ASP A 91 -19.28 1.31 -24.15
C ASP A 91 -20.53 0.45 -23.92
N LEU A 92 -20.49 -0.44 -22.92
CA LEU A 92 -21.63 -1.29 -22.56
C LEU A 92 -22.77 -0.47 -21.93
N LYS A 93 -22.46 0.58 -21.17
CA LYS A 93 -23.48 1.49 -20.64
C LYS A 93 -24.14 2.31 -21.74
N GLU A 94 -23.39 2.73 -22.75
CA GLU A 94 -23.94 3.39 -23.95
C GLU A 94 -24.90 2.46 -24.71
N GLN A 95 -24.65 1.15 -24.69
CA GLN A 95 -25.55 0.13 -25.24
C GLN A 95 -26.78 -0.16 -24.36
N GLY A 96 -26.92 0.48 -23.20
CA GLY A 96 -28.04 0.31 -22.28
C GLY A 96 -27.90 -0.82 -21.26
N VAL A 97 -26.71 -1.42 -21.13
CA VAL A 97 -26.44 -2.46 -20.13
C VAL A 97 -26.34 -1.84 -18.73
N SER A 98 -26.81 -2.56 -17.71
CA SER A 98 -26.67 -2.11 -16.32
C SER A 98 -25.20 -1.98 -15.92
N GLU A 99 -24.87 -1.05 -15.03
CA GLU A 99 -23.47 -0.79 -14.66
C GLU A 99 -22.80 -2.02 -14.02
N GLU A 100 -23.55 -2.80 -13.24
CA GLU A 100 -23.02 -3.98 -12.57
C GLU A 100 -22.71 -5.11 -13.56
N GLU A 101 -23.61 -5.34 -14.51
CA GLU A 101 -23.41 -6.31 -15.60
C GLU A 101 -22.25 -5.87 -16.50
N ALA A 102 -22.20 -4.59 -16.88
CA ALA A 102 -21.11 -4.04 -17.68
C ALA A 102 -19.74 -4.25 -17.01
N MET A 103 -19.65 -3.98 -15.72
CA MET A 103 -18.43 -4.25 -14.94
C MET A 103 -18.08 -5.74 -14.86
N ALA A 104 -19.08 -6.63 -14.78
CA ALA A 104 -18.86 -8.07 -14.73
C ALA A 104 -18.36 -8.61 -16.07
N VAL A 105 -18.92 -8.15 -17.19
CA VAL A 105 -18.48 -8.49 -18.56
C VAL A 105 -17.05 -8.02 -18.78
N ALA A 106 -16.74 -6.76 -18.47
CA ALA A 106 -15.39 -6.22 -18.62
C ALA A 106 -14.36 -6.96 -17.73
N ASP A 107 -14.75 -7.40 -16.52
CA ASP A 107 -13.86 -8.17 -15.64
C ASP A 107 -13.63 -9.59 -16.18
N MET A 108 -14.65 -10.19 -16.78
CA MET A 108 -14.55 -11.49 -17.46
C MET A 108 -13.61 -11.41 -18.67
N GLU A 109 -13.74 -10.37 -19.51
CA GLU A 109 -12.87 -10.12 -20.66
C GLU A 109 -11.41 -9.96 -20.21
N TYR A 110 -11.14 -9.11 -19.21
CA TYR A 110 -9.80 -8.93 -18.64
C TYR A 110 -9.19 -10.24 -18.12
N ARG A 111 -9.97 -11.04 -17.36
CA ARG A 111 -9.49 -12.34 -16.84
C ARG A 111 -9.21 -13.34 -17.96
N ALA A 112 -10.02 -13.33 -19.02
CA ALA A 112 -9.84 -14.20 -20.18
C ALA A 112 -8.54 -13.85 -20.92
N GLU A 113 -8.28 -12.56 -21.18
CA GLU A 113 -7.03 -12.09 -21.77
C GLU A 113 -5.81 -12.46 -20.91
N LYS A 114 -5.89 -12.23 -19.60
CA LYS A 114 -4.82 -12.60 -18.66
C LYS A 114 -4.53 -14.10 -18.69
N LYS A 115 -5.58 -14.93 -18.72
CA LYS A 115 -5.45 -16.39 -18.87
C LYS A 115 -4.83 -16.78 -20.22
N ALA A 116 -5.24 -16.14 -21.31
CA ALA A 116 -4.70 -16.39 -22.64
C ALA A 116 -3.20 -16.06 -22.72
N LYS A 117 -2.80 -14.88 -22.21
CA LYS A 117 -1.39 -14.46 -22.12
C LYS A 117 -0.55 -15.44 -21.28
N LYS A 118 -1.06 -15.92 -20.15
CA LYS A 118 -0.38 -16.95 -19.33
C LYS A 118 -0.23 -18.29 -20.07
N LYS A 119 -1.24 -18.73 -20.82
CA LYS A 119 -1.17 -19.95 -21.65
C LYS A 119 -0.19 -19.78 -22.81
N ALA A 120 -0.19 -18.63 -23.48
CA ALA A 120 0.78 -18.33 -24.54
C ALA A 120 2.22 -18.36 -24.00
N TYR A 121 2.45 -17.73 -22.86
CA TYR A 121 3.76 -17.76 -22.19
C TYR A 121 4.19 -19.17 -21.78
N SER A 122 3.29 -20.00 -21.24
CA SER A 122 3.64 -21.37 -20.85
C SER A 122 4.04 -22.21 -22.07
N ARG A 123 3.36 -22.03 -23.21
CA ARG A 123 3.73 -22.66 -24.49
C ARG A 123 5.09 -22.16 -25.00
N LEU A 124 5.31 -20.84 -25.01
CA LEU A 124 6.60 -20.26 -25.40
C LEU A 124 7.76 -20.75 -24.52
N LYS A 125 7.51 -20.89 -23.22
CA LYS A 125 8.49 -21.44 -22.27
C LYS A 125 8.82 -22.90 -22.55
N GLN A 126 7.84 -23.72 -22.92
CA GLN A 126 8.07 -25.11 -23.34
C GLN A 126 8.92 -25.17 -24.60
N ILE A 127 8.58 -24.37 -25.62
CA ILE A 127 9.33 -24.27 -26.87
C ILE A 127 10.77 -23.82 -26.62
N ALA A 128 10.98 -22.78 -25.81
CA ALA A 128 12.32 -22.28 -25.49
C ALA A 128 13.18 -23.36 -24.81
N ARG A 129 12.60 -24.15 -23.90
CA ARG A 129 13.29 -25.29 -23.25
C ARG A 129 13.70 -26.35 -24.26
N LEU A 130 12.81 -26.73 -25.17
CA LEU A 130 13.12 -27.71 -26.22
C LEU A 130 14.22 -27.22 -27.17
N GLN A 131 14.27 -25.91 -27.43
CA GLN A 131 15.30 -25.29 -28.26
C GLN A 131 16.61 -24.99 -27.52
N GLY A 132 16.70 -25.27 -26.20
CA GLY A 132 17.86 -24.91 -25.38
C GLY A 132 18.07 -23.39 -25.22
N LYS A 133 17.07 -22.57 -25.55
CA LYS A 133 17.12 -21.10 -25.45
C LYS A 133 16.53 -20.63 -24.12
N LYS A 134 16.94 -19.43 -23.68
CA LYS A 134 16.31 -18.78 -22.52
C LYS A 134 14.86 -18.43 -22.86
N PRO A 135 13.91 -18.67 -21.94
CA PRO A 135 12.51 -18.32 -22.17
C PRO A 135 12.34 -16.79 -22.25
N PRO A 136 11.28 -16.31 -22.93
CA PRO A 136 10.95 -14.88 -22.94
C PRO A 136 10.67 -14.37 -21.52
N PRO A 137 10.68 -13.05 -21.30
CA PRO A 137 10.30 -12.49 -20.01
C PRO A 137 8.86 -12.89 -19.62
N ASN A 138 8.63 -13.07 -18.32
CA ASN A 138 7.30 -13.41 -17.80
C ASN A 138 6.35 -12.22 -18.01
N PRO A 139 5.19 -12.40 -18.67
CA PRO A 139 4.23 -11.32 -18.89
C PRO A 139 3.62 -10.76 -17.59
N TYR A 140 3.59 -11.54 -16.51
CA TYR A 140 3.03 -11.13 -15.22
C TYR A 140 4.03 -11.43 -14.10
N PRO A 141 5.05 -10.57 -13.91
CA PRO A 141 5.98 -10.72 -12.81
C PRO A 141 5.27 -10.40 -11.50
N SER A 142 5.45 -11.25 -10.50
CA SER A 142 5.00 -10.93 -9.15
C SER A 142 6.04 -10.04 -8.49
N ALA A 143 5.63 -8.86 -7.99
CA ALA A 143 6.51 -7.92 -7.30
C ALA A 143 7.37 -8.59 -6.21
N ILE A 144 6.78 -9.52 -5.45
CA ILE A 144 7.49 -10.30 -4.42
C ILE A 144 8.66 -11.10 -5.00
N LYS A 145 8.51 -11.70 -6.19
CA LYS A 145 9.60 -12.48 -6.80
C LYS A 145 10.70 -11.59 -7.38
N GLU A 146 10.38 -10.37 -7.80
CA GLU A 146 11.39 -9.40 -8.24
C GLU A 146 12.22 -8.93 -7.05
N ILE A 147 11.55 -8.50 -5.97
CA ILE A 147 12.20 -8.15 -4.71
C ILE A 147 13.03 -9.32 -4.19
N GLN A 148 12.47 -10.53 -4.14
CA GLN A 148 13.22 -11.72 -3.73
C GLN A 148 14.38 -12.05 -4.67
N ALA A 149 14.28 -11.78 -5.97
CA ALA A 149 15.38 -12.03 -6.90
C ALA A 149 16.54 -11.05 -6.67
N GLU A 150 16.23 -9.79 -6.38
CA GLU A 150 17.21 -8.77 -5.97
C GLU A 150 17.84 -9.13 -4.61
N GLU A 151 17.01 -9.50 -3.63
CA GLU A 151 17.45 -9.88 -2.28
C GLU A 151 18.26 -11.18 -2.27
N ARG A 152 17.97 -12.14 -3.15
CA ARG A 152 18.68 -13.44 -3.22
C ARG A 152 20.18 -13.29 -3.33
N LYS A 153 20.66 -12.23 -4.01
CA LYS A 153 22.10 -11.92 -4.08
C LYS A 153 22.65 -11.66 -2.69
N TYR A 154 22.02 -10.75 -1.95
CA TYR A 154 22.41 -10.37 -0.59
C TYR A 154 22.17 -11.47 0.44
N VAL A 155 21.09 -12.26 0.29
CA VAL A 155 20.79 -13.41 1.15
C VAL A 155 21.90 -14.44 1.02
N ARG A 156 22.33 -14.76 -0.21
CA ARG A 156 23.44 -15.69 -0.44
C ARG A 156 24.73 -15.17 0.22
N ASP A 157 25.04 -13.89 0.05
CA ASP A 157 26.23 -13.30 0.67
C ASP A 157 26.14 -13.36 2.21
N ARG A 158 24.96 -13.13 2.81
CA ARG A 158 24.79 -13.20 4.27
C ARG A 158 25.13 -14.58 4.86
N PHE A 159 24.85 -15.66 4.14
CA PHE A 159 25.08 -17.03 4.62
C PHE A 159 26.45 -17.59 4.21
N PHE A 160 26.97 -17.20 3.06
CA PHE A 160 28.17 -17.82 2.47
C PHE A 160 29.42 -16.92 2.47
N ASN A 161 29.29 -15.62 2.81
CA ASN A 161 30.45 -14.74 2.90
C ASN A 161 31.23 -15.02 4.19
N PRO A 162 32.54 -15.39 4.11
CA PRO A 162 33.33 -15.73 5.28
C PRO A 162 33.44 -14.56 6.27
N LYS A 163 33.52 -13.32 5.80
CA LYS A 163 33.61 -12.13 6.67
C LYS A 163 32.36 -11.93 7.52
N ILE A 164 31.17 -12.19 6.94
CA ILE A 164 29.90 -12.06 7.66
C ILE A 164 29.77 -13.17 8.71
N LEU A 165 30.17 -14.40 8.37
CA LEU A 165 30.18 -15.52 9.32
C LEU A 165 31.12 -15.27 10.50
N GLU A 166 32.30 -14.68 10.26
CA GLU A 166 33.23 -14.29 11.32
C GLU A 166 32.62 -13.23 12.25
N ILE A 167 31.98 -12.20 11.69
CA ILE A 167 31.29 -11.16 12.48
C ILE A 167 30.16 -11.78 13.32
N VAL A 168 29.34 -12.64 12.73
CA VAL A 168 28.25 -13.33 13.45
C VAL A 168 28.78 -14.24 14.57
N ARG A 169 29.94 -14.88 14.36
CA ARG A 169 30.58 -15.71 15.38
C ARG A 169 31.07 -14.86 16.55
N LYS A 170 31.76 -13.74 16.27
CA LYS A 170 32.20 -12.78 17.31
C LYS A 170 31.02 -12.23 18.11
N LEU A 171 29.94 -11.83 17.44
CA LEU A 171 28.72 -11.36 18.11
C LEU A 171 28.08 -12.43 19.01
N LYS A 172 28.15 -13.72 18.62
CA LYS A 172 27.66 -14.82 19.47
C LYS A 172 28.56 -15.04 20.69
N GLU A 173 29.87 -14.93 20.52
CA GLU A 173 30.85 -15.04 21.61
C GLU A 173 30.71 -13.89 22.61
N GLU A 174 30.59 -12.65 22.13
CA GLU A 174 30.32 -11.46 22.96
C GLU A 174 29.00 -11.60 23.73
N LYS A 175 27.93 -12.02 23.06
CA LYS A 175 26.62 -12.24 23.71
C LYS A 175 26.65 -13.37 24.75
N ALA A 176 27.45 -14.41 24.51
CA ALA A 176 27.65 -15.50 25.47
C ALA A 176 28.46 -15.03 26.70
N ALA A 177 29.48 -14.20 26.49
CA ALA A 177 30.26 -13.59 27.55
C ALA A 177 29.39 -12.64 28.41
N GLU A 178 28.57 -11.78 27.79
CA GLU A 178 27.61 -10.93 28.49
C GLU A 178 26.59 -11.75 29.29
N ALA A 179 26.08 -12.86 28.73
CA ALA A 179 25.14 -13.73 29.43
C ALA A 179 25.81 -14.42 30.64
N GLN A 180 27.07 -14.83 30.52
CA GLN A 180 27.85 -15.39 31.63
C GLN A 180 28.13 -14.34 32.71
N ASP A 181 28.42 -13.09 32.32
CA ASP A 181 28.66 -12.00 33.26
C ASP A 181 27.39 -11.63 34.04
N ARG A 182 26.23 -11.57 33.35
CA ARG A 182 24.91 -11.45 34.00
C ARG A 182 24.63 -12.61 34.98
N PHE A 183 25.09 -13.81 34.67
CA PHE A 183 24.95 -14.98 35.55
C PHE A 183 25.91 -14.95 36.75
N ARG A 184 27.10 -14.35 36.60
CA ARG A 184 28.10 -14.19 37.67
C ARG A 184 27.77 -13.03 38.63
N GLY A 185 27.09 -11.98 38.18
CA GLY A 185 26.68 -10.84 39.02
C GLY A 185 25.48 -11.12 39.95
N GLY A 186 24.77 -12.25 39.76
CA GLY A 186 23.64 -12.66 40.59
C GLY A 186 24.08 -13.51 41.79
N GLY A 187 24.58 -12.86 42.84
CA GLY A 187 24.89 -13.52 44.11
C GLY A 187 23.73 -14.35 44.65
N TRP A 188 24.05 -15.49 45.27
CA TRP A 188 23.13 -16.49 45.82
C TRP A 188 22.14 -15.91 46.86
N ARG A 189 21.08 -15.23 46.42
CA ARG A 189 19.84 -14.99 47.18
C ARG A 189 18.54 -15.51 46.51
N PRO A 190 18.48 -16.50 45.59
CA PRO A 190 17.25 -16.75 44.84
C PRO A 190 16.32 -17.78 45.50
N PHE A 191 16.80 -18.69 46.35
CA PHE A 191 15.99 -19.84 46.74
C PHE A 191 14.76 -19.48 47.58
N LEU A 192 14.86 -18.54 48.53
CA LEU A 192 13.69 -18.09 49.30
C LEU A 192 12.74 -17.20 48.47
N TRP A 193 13.29 -16.33 47.62
CA TRP A 193 12.50 -15.43 46.78
C TRP A 193 11.77 -16.17 45.65
N LEU A 194 12.40 -17.18 45.05
CA LEU A 194 11.77 -18.05 44.06
C LEU A 194 10.65 -18.89 44.69
N PHE A 195 10.82 -19.34 45.94
CA PHE A 195 9.78 -20.05 46.67
C PHE A 195 8.58 -19.15 46.99
N ILE A 196 8.83 -17.90 47.43
CA ILE A 196 7.78 -16.91 47.69
C ILE A 196 7.07 -16.55 46.38
N ALA A 197 7.82 -16.24 45.32
CA ALA A 197 7.28 -15.91 44.00
C ALA A 197 6.45 -17.07 43.42
N CYS A 198 6.92 -18.32 43.50
CA CYS A 198 6.16 -19.50 43.08
C CYS A 198 4.85 -19.65 43.86
N ARG A 199 4.85 -19.42 45.18
CA ARG A 199 3.63 -19.49 46.00
C ARG A 199 2.61 -18.43 45.56
N TYR A 200 3.06 -17.20 45.32
CA TYR A 200 2.22 -16.14 44.76
C TYR A 200 1.70 -16.51 43.37
N LEU A 201 2.53 -17.09 42.50
CA LEU A 201 2.14 -17.50 41.15
C LEU A 201 1.07 -18.59 41.18
N THR A 202 1.20 -19.59 42.06
CA THR A 202 0.18 -20.63 42.25
C THR A 202 -1.12 -20.06 42.80
N PHE A 203 -1.05 -19.07 43.71
CA PHE A 203 -2.23 -18.41 44.26
C PHE A 203 -2.94 -17.55 43.20
N SER A 204 -2.18 -16.80 42.40
CA SER A 204 -2.72 -16.05 41.26
C SER A 204 -3.37 -16.98 40.23
N TRP A 205 -2.77 -18.14 39.96
CA TRP A 205 -3.33 -19.13 39.05
C TRP A 205 -4.66 -19.72 39.57
N GLN A 206 -4.76 -20.00 40.87
CA GLN A 206 -6.01 -20.48 41.48
C GLN A 206 -7.11 -19.41 41.47
N LEU A 207 -6.79 -18.16 41.82
CA LEU A 207 -7.73 -17.05 41.73
C LEU A 207 -8.20 -16.82 40.29
N PHE A 208 -7.29 -16.91 39.33
CA PHE A 208 -7.61 -16.79 37.90
C PHE A 208 -8.52 -17.93 37.43
N ALA A 209 -8.27 -19.17 37.85
CA ALA A 209 -9.10 -20.32 37.52
C ALA A 209 -10.53 -20.19 38.10
N MET A 210 -10.66 -19.76 39.35
CA MET A 210 -11.98 -19.50 39.96
C MET A 210 -12.72 -18.35 39.26
N SER A 211 -11.99 -17.29 38.86
CA SER A 211 -12.54 -16.18 38.09
C SER A 211 -13.03 -16.63 36.72
N MET A 212 -12.23 -17.41 35.98
CA MET A 212 -12.63 -17.97 34.68
C MET A 212 -13.88 -18.85 34.77
N ALA A 213 -14.01 -19.66 35.83
CA ALA A 213 -15.20 -20.47 36.05
C ALA A 213 -16.46 -19.60 36.30
N SER A 214 -16.32 -18.53 37.09
CA SER A 214 -17.41 -17.56 37.34
C SER A 214 -17.77 -16.76 36.08
N PHE A 215 -16.79 -16.35 35.29
CA PHE A 215 -17.03 -15.71 34.00
C PHE A 215 -17.73 -16.66 33.02
N SER A 216 -17.39 -17.95 33.03
CA SER A 216 -18.04 -18.95 32.18
C SER A 216 -19.53 -19.13 32.53
N THR A 217 -19.89 -19.14 33.82
CA THR A 217 -21.31 -19.23 34.21
C THR A 217 -22.06 -17.95 33.87
N LEU A 218 -21.47 -16.77 34.14
CA LEU A 218 -22.04 -15.48 33.72
C LEU A 218 -22.23 -15.40 32.20
N PHE A 219 -21.24 -15.82 31.42
CA PHE A 219 -21.32 -15.84 29.96
C PHE A 219 -22.40 -16.81 29.47
N TYR A 220 -22.54 -17.97 30.12
CA TYR A 220 -23.62 -18.91 29.83
C TYR A 220 -25.00 -18.29 30.10
N PHE A 221 -25.18 -17.60 31.24
CA PHE A 221 -26.42 -16.86 31.52
C PHE A 221 -26.69 -15.75 30.50
N ILE A 222 -25.67 -15.00 30.09
CA ILE A 222 -25.77 -13.97 29.05
C ILE A 222 -26.19 -14.58 27.71
N LEU A 223 -25.57 -15.70 27.30
CA LEU A 223 -25.94 -16.41 26.07
C LEU A 223 -27.36 -16.96 26.14
N GLN A 224 -27.78 -17.49 27.30
CA GLN A 224 -29.14 -17.96 27.52
C GLN A 224 -30.15 -16.81 27.40
N LEU A 225 -29.86 -15.66 28.00
CA LEU A 225 -30.66 -14.43 27.89
C LEU A 225 -30.73 -13.92 26.45
N LEU A 226 -29.58 -13.88 25.76
CA LEU A 226 -29.49 -13.50 24.35
C LEU A 226 -30.29 -14.46 23.47
N ARG A 227 -30.29 -15.77 23.76
CA ARG A 227 -31.07 -16.77 23.02
C ARG A 227 -32.58 -16.54 23.19
N ILE A 228 -33.01 -16.19 24.40
CA ILE A 228 -34.40 -15.83 24.72
C ILE A 228 -34.80 -14.50 24.03
N LEU A 229 -33.93 -13.50 24.06
CA LEU A 229 -34.10 -12.22 23.36
C LEU A 229 -34.12 -12.40 21.83
N LEU A 230 -33.31 -13.32 21.29
CA LEU A 230 -33.31 -13.65 19.86
C LEU A 230 -34.59 -14.38 19.44
N SER A 231 -35.16 -15.23 20.29
CA SER A 231 -36.44 -15.89 20.00
C SER A 231 -37.63 -14.92 20.02
N PHE A 232 -37.53 -13.80 20.72
CA PHE A 232 -38.50 -12.70 20.67
C PHE A 232 -38.25 -11.70 19.53
N GLY A 233 -37.04 -11.69 18.97
CA GLY A 233 -36.52 -10.62 18.13
C GLY A 233 -36.53 -10.87 16.62
N SER A 234 -37.38 -11.75 16.08
CA SER A 234 -37.42 -12.00 14.62
C SER A 234 -38.11 -10.89 13.81
N GLN A 235 -38.50 -9.76 14.43
CA GLN A 235 -39.24 -8.67 13.78
C GLN A 235 -38.77 -7.23 14.11
N SER A 236 -37.58 -6.99 14.68
CA SER A 236 -37.19 -5.60 15.04
C SER A 236 -35.89 -5.08 14.42
N TRP A 237 -35.99 -3.86 13.88
CA TRP A 237 -34.95 -2.97 13.34
C TRP A 237 -33.69 -2.84 14.22
N ILE A 238 -33.80 -3.18 15.50
CA ILE A 238 -32.73 -3.14 16.51
C ILE A 238 -31.58 -4.08 16.15
N CYS A 239 -31.86 -5.28 15.60
CA CYS A 239 -30.83 -6.24 15.20
C CYS A 239 -29.97 -5.74 14.03
N ILE A 240 -30.55 -4.98 13.10
CA ILE A 240 -29.82 -4.42 11.96
C ILE A 240 -28.91 -3.26 12.42
N LYS A 241 -29.39 -2.40 13.33
CA LYS A 241 -28.57 -1.31 13.88
C LYS A 241 -27.45 -1.84 14.78
N SER A 242 -27.72 -2.82 15.64
CA SER A 242 -26.71 -3.39 16.54
C SER A 242 -25.60 -4.12 15.76
N ALA A 243 -25.94 -4.87 14.70
CA ALA A 243 -24.94 -5.50 13.83
C ALA A 243 -24.01 -4.48 13.17
N LYS A 244 -24.53 -3.32 12.77
CA LYS A 244 -23.72 -2.23 12.18
C LYS A 244 -22.75 -1.61 13.18
N ILE A 245 -23.24 -1.36 14.41
CA ILE A 245 -22.41 -0.81 15.49
C ILE A 245 -21.34 -1.82 15.89
N PHE A 246 -21.72 -3.08 16.11
CA PHE A 246 -20.79 -4.16 16.49
C PHE A 246 -19.70 -4.39 15.44
N ARG A 247 -20.05 -4.31 14.15
CA ARG A 247 -19.07 -4.42 13.06
C ARG A 247 -18.06 -3.26 13.08
N SER A 248 -18.50 -2.04 13.39
CA SER A 248 -17.59 -0.90 13.54
C SER A 248 -16.67 -1.04 14.75
N THR A 249 -17.21 -1.47 15.89
CA THR A 249 -16.45 -1.66 17.12
C THR A 249 -15.43 -2.79 16.99
N TRP A 250 -15.80 -3.90 16.33
CA TRP A 250 -14.90 -5.02 16.05
C TRP A 250 -13.73 -4.65 15.12
N ILE A 251 -13.98 -3.77 14.14
CA ILE A 251 -12.92 -3.24 13.26
C ILE A 251 -11.96 -2.37 14.07
N SER A 252 -12.47 -1.47 14.93
CA SER A 252 -11.62 -0.65 15.81
C SER A 252 -10.80 -1.50 16.79
N ILE A 253 -11.37 -2.55 17.37
CA ILE A 253 -10.64 -3.48 18.26
C ILE A 253 -9.54 -4.21 17.49
N ARG A 254 -9.81 -4.71 16.27
CA ARG A 254 -8.77 -5.32 15.43
C ARG A 254 -7.62 -4.36 15.16
N ILE A 255 -7.93 -3.09 14.83
CA ILE A 255 -6.91 -2.06 14.58
C ILE A 255 -6.06 -1.82 15.83
N CYS A 256 -6.68 -1.69 17.01
CA CYS A 256 -5.94 -1.55 18.27
C CYS A 256 -5.09 -2.79 18.60
N CYS A 257 -5.59 -4.01 18.35
CA CYS A 257 -4.80 -5.23 18.56
C CYS A 257 -3.61 -5.34 17.59
N TYR A 258 -3.76 -4.89 16.34
CA TYR A 258 -2.63 -4.79 15.43
C TYR A 258 -1.63 -3.73 15.90
N GLN A 259 -2.08 -2.57 16.40
CA GLN A 259 -1.19 -1.54 16.97
C GLN A 259 -0.41 -2.06 18.19
N ILE A 260 -1.02 -2.84 19.06
CA ILE A 260 -0.33 -3.48 20.22
C ILE A 260 0.72 -4.49 19.75
N LEU A 261 0.48 -5.22 18.67
CA LEU A 261 1.46 -6.15 18.08
C LEU A 261 2.65 -5.46 17.41
N TYR A 262 2.48 -4.23 16.90
CA TYR A 262 3.57 -3.44 16.31
C TYR A 262 4.34 -2.59 17.34
N TRP A 263 3.78 -2.36 18.53
CA TRP A 263 4.42 -1.56 19.58
C TRP A 263 5.81 -2.06 20.03
N PRO A 264 6.07 -3.39 20.13
CA PRO A 264 7.41 -3.90 20.47
C PRO A 264 8.46 -3.64 19.38
N ILE A 265 8.01 -3.48 18.13
CA ILE A 265 8.89 -3.22 16.98
C ILE A 265 9.27 -1.73 16.93
N ILE A 266 8.35 -0.83 17.28
CA ILE A 266 8.59 0.62 17.29
C ILE A 266 9.39 1.08 18.53
N LEU A 267 9.26 0.38 19.67
CA LEU A 267 10.08 0.68 20.86
C LEU A 267 11.53 0.22 20.74
N GLN A 268 11.85 -0.68 19.80
CA GLN A 268 13.22 -1.13 19.58
C GLN A 268 14.06 -0.11 18.79
N ASP A 269 13.42 0.80 18.05
CA ASP A 269 14.09 1.88 17.29
C ASP A 269 14.31 3.18 18.10
N ASN A 270 13.73 3.31 19.30
CA ASN A 270 13.78 4.56 20.09
C ASN A 270 14.40 4.41 21.50
N GLY A 271 15.21 3.38 21.73
CA GLY A 271 15.81 3.11 23.03
C GLY A 271 17.28 2.71 22.95
N LEU A 272 18.13 3.58 22.40
CA LEU A 272 19.57 3.63 22.68
C LEU A 272 20.11 5.06 22.47
N SER A 273 19.91 5.87 23.51
CA SER A 273 20.90 6.78 24.05
C SER A 273 20.80 6.70 25.57
#